data_AF-A0A7I7SJ68-F1
#
_entry.id   AF-A0A7I7SJ68-F1
#
_cell.length_a   1.000
_cell.length_b   1.000
_cell.length_c   1.000
_cell.angle_alpha   90.00
_cell.angle_beta   90.00
_cell.angle_gamma   90.00
#
_symmetry.space_group_name_H-M   'P 1'
#
loop_
_entity.id
_entity.type
_entity.pdbx_description
1 polymer ?
#
loop_
_entity_poly.entity_id
_entity_poly.type
_entity_poly.pdbx_seq_one_letter_code
_entity_poly.pdbx_strand_id
1 'polypeptide(L)'
;MHEIMVSQVDIDGEVITTAATDPEVMAVSVRTTGEVLDVHLAPGRQGALSVEELREIFVTCAQAAFAQRYDPLIADDADQSV
;
A
#
# COMPACT_ATOMS: atom_id res chain seq x y z
N MET A 1 16.21 4.40 2.28
CA MET A 1 15.19 3.34 2.45
C MET A 1 13.88 4.08 2.65
N HIS A 2 12.90 3.88 1.77
CA HIS A 2 11.58 4.47 1.94
C HIS A 2 10.86 3.74 3.07
N GLU A 3 10.19 4.48 3.93
CA GLU A 3 9.30 3.88 4.93
C GLU A 3 8.05 3.36 4.21
N ILE A 4 7.52 2.22 4.65
CA ILE A 4 6.29 1.66 4.09
C ILE A 4 5.16 1.94 5.06
N MET A 5 4.26 2.83 4.67
CA MET A 5 3.04 3.13 5.39
C MET A 5 1.94 2.20 4.89
N VAL A 6 1.17 1.63 5.81
CA VAL A 6 0.03 0.78 5.47
C VAL A 6 -1.24 1.38 6.06
N SER A 7 -2.29 1.39 5.27
CA SER A 7 -3.63 1.82 5.68
C SER A 7 -4.68 0.84 5.23
N GLN A 8 -5.83 0.85 5.90
CA GLN A 8 -6.97 -0.01 5.57
C GLN A 8 -8.25 0.79 5.50
N VAL A 9 -9.13 0.37 4.59
CA VAL A 9 -10.50 0.89 4.47
C VAL A 9 -11.42 -0.31 4.29
N ASP A 10 -12.47 -0.36 5.10
CA ASP A 10 -13.60 -1.28 4.90
C ASP A 10 -14.61 -0.61 3.95
N ILE A 11 -14.88 -1.26 2.83
CA ILE A 11 -15.92 -0.86 1.88
C ILE A 11 -16.90 -2.02 1.76
N ASP A 12 -18.08 -1.87 2.35
CA ASP A 12 -19.17 -2.85 2.29
C ASP A 12 -18.76 -4.28 2.72
N GLY A 13 -17.90 -4.41 3.72
CA GLY A 13 -17.41 -5.69 4.25
C GLY A 13 -16.21 -6.26 3.50
N GLU A 14 -15.66 -5.52 2.53
CA GLU A 14 -14.40 -5.81 1.88
C GLU A 14 -13.30 -4.89 2.42
N VAL A 15 -12.30 -5.48 3.08
CA VAL A 15 -11.13 -4.72 3.56
C VAL A 15 -10.14 -4.55 2.42
N ILE A 16 -9.90 -3.30 2.05
CA ILE A 16 -8.85 -2.89 1.12
C ILE A 16 -7.66 -2.41 1.94
N THR A 17 -6.51 -3.04 1.74
CA THR A 17 -5.25 -2.66 2.39
C THR A 17 -4.33 -2.02 1.37
N THR A 18 -3.86 -0.81 1.67
CA THR A 18 -2.96 -0.05 0.80
C THR A 18 -1.62 0.10 1.47
N ALA A 19 -0.54 -0.28 0.79
CA ALA A 19 0.82 0.00 1.23
C ALA A 19 1.45 1.03 0.30
N ALA A 20 2.02 2.08 0.87
CA ALA A 20 2.66 3.17 0.14
C ALA A 20 4.03 3.50 0.73
N THR A 21 4.96 3.92 -0.12
CA THR A 21 6.26 4.47 0.32
C THR A 21 6.10 5.88 0.90
N ASP A 22 6.93 6.30 1.85
CA ASP A 22 7.11 7.71 2.24
C ASP A 22 8.57 8.16 1.94
N PRO A 23 8.79 9.17 1.07
CA PRO A 23 7.80 9.92 0.30
C PRO A 23 7.14 9.09 -0.81
N GLU A 24 5.86 9.37 -1.11
CA GLU A 24 5.05 8.54 -2.02
C GLU A 24 5.61 8.47 -3.45
N VAL A 25 6.22 7.34 -3.78
CA VAL A 25 6.61 6.93 -5.13
C VAL A 25 5.57 5.97 -5.69
N MET A 26 5.15 4.99 -4.88
CA MET A 26 4.22 3.96 -5.29
C MET A 26 3.29 3.58 -4.15
N ALA A 27 2.03 3.30 -4.49
CA ALA A 27 1.06 2.69 -3.60
C ALA A 27 0.48 1.43 -4.26
N VAL A 28 0.31 0.35 -3.47
CA VAL A 28 -0.27 -0.91 -3.92
C VAL A 28 -1.45 -1.25 -3.02
N SER A 29 -2.62 -1.42 -3.62
CA SER A 29 -3.87 -1.73 -2.93
C SER A 29 -4.28 -3.17 -3.16
N VAL A 30 -4.60 -3.89 -2.09
CA VAL A 30 -4.89 -5.32 -2.08
C VAL A 30 -6.17 -5.60 -1.32
N ARG A 31 -7.01 -6.48 -1.86
CA ARG A 31 -8.21 -6.99 -1.16
C ARG A 31 -7.86 -7.92 -0.02
N THR A 32 -8.82 -8.17 0.85
CA THR A 32 -8.76 -9.24 1.85
C THR A 32 -8.39 -10.60 1.25
N THR A 33 -8.77 -10.87 0.00
CA THR A 33 -8.44 -12.10 -0.74
C THR A 33 -6.96 -12.20 -1.14
N GLY A 34 -6.24 -11.08 -1.15
CA GLY A 34 -4.89 -10.96 -1.71
C GLY A 34 -4.85 -10.53 -3.18
N GLU A 35 -6.00 -10.30 -3.81
CA GLU A 35 -6.07 -9.74 -5.17
C GLU A 35 -5.57 -8.28 -5.17
N VAL A 36 -4.63 -7.97 -6.07
CA VAL A 36 -4.19 -6.59 -6.30
C VAL A 36 -5.29 -5.84 -7.05
N LEU A 37 -5.78 -4.77 -6.46
CA LEU A 37 -6.81 -3.90 -7.06
C LEU A 37 -6.20 -2.82 -7.93
N ASP A 38 -5.19 -2.15 -7.39
CA ASP A 38 -4.59 -0.98 -8.02
C ASP A 38 -3.10 -0.87 -7.65
N VAL A 39 -2.35 -0.29 -8.58
CA VAL A 39 -0.95 0.08 -8.41
C VAL A 39 -0.80 1.52 -8.90
N HIS A 40 -0.70 2.44 -7.95
CA HIS A 40 -0.51 3.84 -8.24
C HIS A 40 0.98 4.18 -8.25
N LEU A 41 1.43 4.90 -9.28
CA LEU A 41 2.79 5.41 -9.38
C LEU A 41 2.74 6.94 -9.43
N ALA A 42 3.35 7.60 -8.44
CA ALA A 42 3.27 9.04 -8.28
C ALA A 42 3.85 9.77 -9.51
N PRO A 43 3.08 10.71 -10.11
CA PRO A 43 3.53 11.43 -11.29
C PRO A 43 4.78 12.26 -10.99
N GLY A 44 5.74 12.25 -11.92
CA GLY A 44 6.98 13.03 -11.80
C GLY A 44 8.11 12.37 -11.00
N ARG A 45 7.88 11.23 -10.32
CA ARG A 45 8.95 10.45 -9.64
C ARG A 45 9.48 9.26 -10.46
N GLN A 46 8.87 9.02 -11.61
CA GLN A 46 9.11 7.87 -12.49
C GLN A 46 10.50 7.92 -13.16
N GLY A 47 11.06 9.12 -13.36
CA GLY A 47 12.38 9.30 -13.99
C GLY A 47 13.56 9.21 -13.01
N ALA A 48 13.31 9.14 -11.71
CA ALA A 48 14.36 9.11 -10.68
C ALA A 48 14.76 7.68 -10.28
N LEU A 49 14.05 6.66 -10.76
CA LEU A 49 14.22 5.26 -10.36
C LEU A 49 14.47 4.38 -11.58
N SER A 50 15.38 3.44 -11.43
CA SER A 50 15.61 2.35 -12.37
C SER A 50 14.45 1.36 -12.33
N VAL A 51 14.36 0.52 -13.38
CA VAL A 51 13.35 -0.55 -13.47
C VAL A 51 13.48 -1.54 -12.30
N GLU A 52 14.71 -1.83 -11.85
CA GLU A 52 14.92 -2.75 -10.73
C GLU A 52 14.44 -2.14 -9.40
N GLU A 53 14.69 -0.85 -9.17
CA GLU A 53 14.20 -0.15 -7.98
C GLU A 53 12.67 -0.07 -7.96
N LEU A 54 12.04 0.20 -9.10
CA LEU A 54 10.57 0.17 -9.22
C LEU A 54 10.00 -1.21 -8.92
N ARG A 55 10.67 -2.28 -9.38
CA ARG A 55 10.27 -3.65 -9.11
C ARG A 55 10.41 -4.00 -7.63
N GLU A 56 11.50 -3.58 -6.99
CA GLU A 56 11.73 -3.80 -5.56
C GLU A 56 10.68 -3.09 -4.70
N ILE A 57 10.38 -1.82 -5.02
CA ILE A 57 9.34 -1.04 -4.34
C ILE A 57 7.99 -1.71 -4.52
N PHE A 58 7.64 -2.12 -5.74
CA PHE A 58 6.39 -2.81 -6.02
C PHE A 58 6.23 -4.08 -5.18
N VAL A 59 7.26 -4.95 -5.19
CA VAL A 59 7.22 -6.21 -4.43
C VAL A 59 7.10 -5.93 -2.94
N THR A 60 7.83 -4.94 -2.43
CA THR A 60 7.81 -4.58 -1.01
C THR A 60 6.43 -4.06 -0.59
N CYS A 61 5.83 -3.12 -1.33
CA CYS A 61 4.49 -2.62 -1.06
C CYS A 61 3.44 -3.73 -1.18
N ALA A 62 3.49 -4.54 -2.23
CA ALA A 62 2.56 -5.65 -2.41
C ALA A 62 2.63 -6.66 -1.26
N GLN A 63 3.83 -7.00 -0.81
CA GLN A 63 4.04 -7.90 0.33
C GLN A 63 3.52 -7.28 1.64
N ALA A 64 3.78 -6.00 1.88
CA ALA A 64 3.29 -5.31 3.07
C ALA A 64 1.75 -5.26 3.11
N ALA A 65 1.12 -4.82 2.01
CA ALA A 65 -0.34 -4.78 1.88
C ALA A 65 -0.95 -6.18 2.05
N PHE A 66 -0.36 -7.19 1.40
CA PHE A 66 -0.83 -8.57 1.54
C PHE A 66 -0.68 -9.08 2.97
N ALA A 67 0.48 -8.90 3.61
CA ALA A 67 0.75 -9.43 4.95
C ALA A 67 -0.18 -8.83 6.01
N GLN A 68 -0.53 -7.55 5.87
CA GLN A 68 -1.32 -6.83 6.85
C GLN A 68 -2.82 -6.86 6.58
N ARG A 69 -3.31 -7.49 5.51
CA ARG A 69 -4.72 -7.47 5.09
C ARG A 69 -5.76 -8.02 6.07
N TYR A 70 -5.33 -8.65 7.16
CA TYR A 70 -6.18 -9.17 8.23
C TYR A 70 -5.87 -8.52 9.58
N ASP A 71 -5.06 -7.47 9.62
CA ASP A 71 -4.72 -6.79 10.86
C ASP A 71 -5.89 -5.87 11.29
N PRO A 72 -6.68 -6.25 12.31
CA PRO A 72 -7.84 -5.46 12.71
C PRO A 72 -7.45 -4.16 13.42
N LEU A 73 -6.18 -3.98 13.84
CA LEU A 73 -5.73 -2.80 14.56
C LEU A 73 -5.45 -1.62 13.63
N ILE A 74 -5.16 -1.88 12.35
CA ILE A 74 -4.90 -0.82 11.36
C ILE A 74 -6.17 -0.06 11.00
N ALA A 75 -7.32 -0.76 10.97
CA ALA A 75 -8.62 -0.14 10.76
C ALA A 75 -9.02 0.81 11.91
N ASP A 76 -8.58 0.52 13.14
CA ASP A 76 -8.93 1.28 14.35
C ASP A 76 -8.12 2.59 14.48
N ASP A 77 -6.89 2.62 13.94
CA ASP A 77 -6.05 3.82 13.92
C ASP A 77 -6.54 4.88 12.91
N ALA A 78 -7.31 4.49 11.89
CA ALA A 78 -7.89 5.43 10.92
C ALA A 78 -9.04 6.26 11.52
N ASP A 79 -9.73 5.75 12.56
CA ASP A 79 -10.90 6.39 13.19
C ASP A 79 -10.51 7.35 14.34
N GLN A 80 -9.24 7.37 14.76
CA GLN A 80 -8.74 8.24 15.85
C GLN A 80 -8.24 9.61 15.38
N SER A 81 -8.47 9.99 14.12
CA SER A 81 -8.04 11.27 13.55
C SER A 81 -9.20 12.24 13.28
N VAL A 82 -10.11 12.40 14.25
CA VAL A 82 -11.16 13.43 14.29
C VAL A 82 -10.93 14.43 15.43
#